data_AF-A0A9W6XAQ0-F1
#
_entry.id   AF-A0A9W6XAQ0-F1
#
_cell.length_a   1.000
_cell.length_b   1.000
_cell.length_c   1.000
_cell.angle_alpha   90.00
_cell.angle_beta   90.00
_cell.angle_gamma   90.00
#
_symmetry.space_group_name_H-M   'P 1'
#
loop_
_entity.id
_entity.type
_entity.pdbx_description
1 polymer ?
#
loop_
_entity_poly.entity_id
_entity_poly.type
_entity_poly.pdbx_seq_one_letter_code
_entity_poly.pdbx_strand_id
1 'polypeptide(L)'
;MKERGEMEYEAHIQGDIHEVRHAKLPEGAKPANVVFQQGDACNLSPSLGTNCCNVEPKKFLTEISGFINSGGILALVSPYSWLEEYTAKDKWIGGVRDADGKPVDSFSVIEKILSVDFELVERQDYPFMIREHERKYQWGVSDGTYWKRK
;
A
#
# COMPACT_ATOMS: atom_id res chain seq x y z
N MET A 1 15.45 -16.09 -5.74
CA MET A 1 14.20 -16.32 -6.51
C MET A 1 14.31 -15.96 -8.00
N LYS A 2 14.59 -14.70 -8.41
CA LYS A 2 14.63 -14.31 -9.83
C LYS A 2 15.65 -15.11 -10.68
N GLU A 3 16.87 -15.30 -10.16
CA GLU A 3 17.95 -15.97 -10.89
C GLU A 3 17.84 -17.49 -10.85
N ARG A 4 17.50 -18.05 -9.68
CA ARG A 4 17.50 -19.50 -9.44
C ARG A 4 16.14 -20.17 -9.64
N GLY A 5 15.07 -19.39 -9.86
CA GLY A 5 13.69 -19.89 -9.90
C GLY A 5 13.12 -20.30 -8.54
N GLU A 6 13.95 -20.43 -7.51
CA GLU A 6 13.55 -20.78 -6.16
C GLU A 6 14.38 -20.07 -5.10
N MET A 7 13.96 -20.19 -3.84
CA MET A 7 14.62 -19.63 -2.67
C MET A 7 14.14 -20.36 -1.41
N GLU A 8 15.07 -20.70 -0.52
CA GLU A 8 14.74 -21.11 0.84
C GLU A 8 14.40 -19.89 1.69
N TYR A 9 13.41 -20.03 2.57
CA TYR A 9 13.08 -19.04 3.60
C TYR A 9 12.68 -19.73 4.89
N GLU A 10 12.85 -19.02 6.00
CA GLU A 10 12.44 -19.50 7.31
C GLU A 10 11.00 -19.08 7.61
N ALA A 11 10.14 -20.05 7.91
CA ALA A 11 8.75 -19.84 8.26
C ALA A 11 8.55 -19.94 9.77
N HIS A 12 8.02 -18.89 10.37
CA HIS A 12 7.67 -18.88 11.79
C HIS A 12 6.42 -19.73 12.05
N ILE A 13 6.53 -20.71 12.96
CA ILE A 13 5.46 -21.65 13.28
C ILE A 13 4.76 -21.26 14.58
N GLN A 14 5.52 -21.17 15.68
CA GLN A 14 5.06 -20.70 16.99
C GLN A 14 6.25 -20.49 17.93
N GLY A 15 6.19 -19.53 18.85
CA GLY A 15 7.26 -19.29 19.83
C GLY A 15 8.62 -19.12 19.14
N ASP A 16 9.62 -19.92 19.53
CA ASP A 16 10.94 -19.92 18.87
C ASP A 16 11.07 -21.00 17.77
N ILE A 17 9.98 -21.70 17.44
CA ILE A 17 9.97 -22.78 16.45
C ILE A 17 9.81 -22.21 15.05
N HIS A 18 10.76 -22.59 14.21
CA HIS A 18 10.87 -22.19 12.80
C HIS A 18 11.07 -23.41 11.90
N GLU A 19 10.64 -23.32 10.65
CA GLU A 19 10.75 -24.37 9.65
C GLU A 19 11.31 -23.80 8.34
N VAL A 20 12.28 -24.48 7.71
CA VAL A 20 12.79 -24.08 6.39
C VAL A 20 11.79 -24.51 5.31
N ARG A 21 11.37 -23.56 4.49
CA ARG A 21 10.46 -23.78 3.35
C ARG A 21 11.07 -23.28 2.05
N HIS A 22 10.57 -23.80 0.94
CA HIS A 22 11.03 -23.44 -0.39
C HIS A 22 9.94 -22.67 -1.13
N ALA A 23 10.26 -21.46 -1.57
CA ALA A 23 9.43 -20.68 -2.48
C ALA A 23 9.92 -20.90 -3.92
N LYS A 24 9.01 -21.22 -4.83
CA LYS A 24 9.32 -21.42 -6.26
C LYS A 24 8.54 -20.45 -7.12
N LEU A 25 9.12 -20.04 -8.24
CA LEU A 25 8.40 -19.29 -9.26
C LEU A 25 7.25 -20.15 -9.80
N PRO A 26 6.04 -19.58 -9.96
CA PRO A 26 4.93 -20.31 -10.55
C PRO A 26 5.21 -20.60 -12.03
N GLU A 27 4.50 -21.60 -12.57
CA GLU A 27 4.57 -21.92 -13.99
C GLU A 27 4.18 -20.69 -14.85
N GLY A 28 4.92 -20.45 -15.93
CA GLY A 28 4.71 -19.30 -16.81
C GLY A 28 5.28 -17.97 -16.30
N ALA A 29 5.94 -17.94 -15.14
CA ALA A 29 6.64 -16.74 -14.67
C ALA A 29 7.73 -16.29 -15.67
N LYS A 30 7.83 -14.98 -15.90
CA LYS A 30 8.80 -14.36 -16.82
C LYS A 30 9.80 -13.49 -16.05
N PRO A 31 10.72 -14.08 -15.26
CA PRO A 31 11.65 -13.30 -14.41
C PRO A 31 12.54 -12.35 -15.21
N ALA A 32 12.80 -12.64 -16.49
CA ALA A 32 13.54 -11.76 -17.39
C ALA A 32 12.90 -10.37 -17.58
N ASN A 33 11.57 -10.26 -17.38
CA ASN A 33 10.83 -9.00 -17.53
C ASN A 33 10.75 -8.19 -16.23
N VAL A 34 11.36 -8.67 -15.15
CA VAL A 34 11.31 -8.04 -13.82
C VAL A 34 12.63 -7.36 -13.53
N VAL A 35 12.62 -6.10 -13.09
CA VAL A 35 13.81 -5.38 -12.64
C VAL A 35 13.59 -4.95 -11.19
N PHE A 36 14.60 -5.14 -10.34
CA PHE A 36 14.59 -4.68 -8.96
C PHE A 36 15.41 -3.40 -8.85
N GLN A 37 14.86 -2.42 -8.15
CA GLN A 37 15.53 -1.16 -7.85
C GLN A 37 15.29 -0.81 -6.40
N GLN A 38 16.30 -0.25 -5.75
CA GLN A 38 16.22 0.24 -4.38
C GLN A 38 16.13 1.77 -4.42
N GLY A 39 15.25 2.35 -3.62
CA GLY A 39 15.08 3.79 -3.52
C GLY A 39 14.32 4.18 -2.26
N ASP A 40 14.26 5.50 -2.01
CA ASP A 40 13.44 6.07 -0.95
C ASP A 40 12.02 6.29 -1.49
N ALA A 41 11.03 5.66 -0.86
CA ALA A 41 9.63 5.77 -1.24
C ALA A 41 9.10 7.22 -1.17
N CYS A 42 9.73 8.08 -0.36
CA CYS A 42 9.34 9.48 -0.17
C CYS A 42 10.15 10.44 -1.07
N ASN A 43 11.14 9.91 -1.81
CA ASN A 43 11.98 10.63 -2.77
C ASN A 43 12.28 9.74 -4.00
N LEU A 44 11.22 9.28 -4.66
CA LEU A 44 11.34 8.42 -5.83
C LEU A 44 11.88 9.21 -7.04
N SER A 45 12.74 8.55 -7.82
CA SER A 45 13.13 9.07 -9.14
C SER A 45 11.90 9.18 -10.04
N PRO A 46 11.77 10.23 -10.88
CA PRO A 46 10.73 10.30 -11.91
C PRO A 46 10.74 9.12 -12.91
N SER A 47 11.86 8.40 -13.01
CA SER A 47 12.01 7.21 -13.86
C SER A 47 11.45 5.93 -13.23
N LEU A 48 11.09 5.96 -11.95
CA LEU A 48 10.54 4.84 -11.17
C LEU A 48 9.02 5.00 -11.08
N GLY A 49 8.30 3.87 -11.15
CA GLY A 49 6.85 3.84 -10.88
C GLY A 49 6.52 4.19 -9.42
N THR A 50 5.22 4.25 -9.12
CA THR A 50 4.72 4.80 -7.85
C THR A 50 4.82 3.80 -6.68
N ASN A 51 5.21 4.26 -5.49
CA ASN A 51 5.07 3.55 -4.22
C ASN A 51 4.38 4.48 -3.20
N CYS A 52 3.50 3.93 -2.34
CA CYS A 52 2.90 4.65 -1.23
C CYS A 52 3.98 5.03 -0.18
N CYS A 53 4.26 6.32 -0.01
CA CYS A 53 5.05 6.82 1.13
C CYS A 53 4.11 7.01 2.33
N ASN A 54 4.14 6.08 3.28
CA ASN A 54 3.32 6.15 4.51
C ASN A 54 3.76 7.27 5.48
N VAL A 55 4.98 7.80 5.33
CA VAL A 55 5.51 8.87 6.20
C VAL A 55 4.97 10.25 5.80
N GLU A 56 4.71 10.47 4.50
CA GLU A 56 4.23 11.73 3.92
C GLU A 56 3.01 11.49 3.02
N PRO A 57 1.89 10.98 3.56
CA PRO A 57 0.75 10.52 2.77
C PRO A 57 0.12 11.65 1.95
N LYS A 58 0.06 12.88 2.50
CA LYS A 58 -0.47 14.04 1.77
C LYS A 58 0.38 14.40 0.54
N LYS A 59 1.71 14.37 0.70
CA LYS A 59 2.65 14.63 -0.40
C LYS A 59 2.46 13.60 -1.50
N PHE A 60 2.43 12.31 -1.13
CA PHE A 60 2.14 11.22 -2.05
C PHE A 60 0.85 11.47 -2.83
N LEU A 61 -0.28 11.70 -2.16
CA LEU A 61 -1.58 11.91 -2.81
C LEU A 61 -1.61 13.13 -3.74
N THR A 62 -0.78 14.15 -3.47
CA THR A 62 -0.72 15.37 -4.28
C THR A 62 0.18 15.21 -5.51
N GLU A 63 1.26 14.43 -5.40
CA GLU A 63 2.26 14.28 -6.47
C GLU A 63 2.00 13.07 -7.38
N ILE A 64 1.16 12.12 -6.94
CA ILE A 64 0.94 10.83 -7.61
C ILE A 64 0.44 10.96 -9.05
N SER A 65 -0.30 12.04 -9.37
CA SER A 65 -0.77 12.30 -10.73
C SER A 65 0.39 12.41 -11.73
N GLY A 66 1.54 12.96 -11.31
CA GLY A 66 2.73 13.09 -12.14
C GLY A 66 3.31 11.74 -12.63
N PHE A 67 2.98 10.64 -11.96
CA PHE A 67 3.53 9.31 -12.25
C PHE A 67 2.57 8.36 -12.98
N ILE A 68 1.34 8.78 -13.24
CA ILE A 68 0.30 7.95 -13.85
C ILE A 68 -0.08 8.56 -15.17
N ASN A 69 -0.08 7.84 -16.30
CA ASN A 69 -0.49 8.44 -17.58
C ASN A 69 -1.97 8.90 -17.56
N SER A 70 -2.34 9.92 -18.35
CA SER A 70 -3.75 10.32 -18.49
C SER A 70 -4.60 9.11 -18.93
N GLY A 71 -5.77 8.95 -18.31
CA GLY A 71 -6.63 7.77 -18.44
C GLY A 71 -6.14 6.52 -17.69
N GLY A 72 -4.96 6.54 -17.06
CA GLY A 72 -4.44 5.47 -16.22
C GLY A 72 -5.18 5.37 -14.87
N ILE A 73 -5.00 4.25 -14.18
CA ILE A 73 -5.69 3.94 -12.92
C ILE A 73 -4.72 3.96 -11.75
N LEU A 74 -5.07 4.73 -10.71
CA LEU A 74 -4.52 4.61 -9.37
C LEU A 74 -5.40 3.67 -8.55
N ALA A 75 -4.85 2.56 -8.08
CA ALA A 75 -5.47 1.73 -7.06
C ALA A 75 -4.87 2.08 -5.70
N LEU A 76 -5.69 2.61 -4.79
CA LEU A 76 -5.31 2.93 -3.42
C LEU A 76 -6.10 2.04 -2.47
N VAL A 77 -5.40 1.14 -1.78
CA VAL A 77 -5.98 0.16 -0.84
C VAL A 77 -5.39 0.39 0.54
N SER A 78 -6.21 0.76 1.51
CA SER A 78 -5.75 1.05 2.87
C SER A 78 -6.82 0.77 3.92
N PRO A 79 -6.45 0.19 5.08
CA PRO A 79 -7.36 0.05 6.23
C PRO A 79 -7.48 1.35 7.05
N TYR A 80 -6.75 2.41 6.69
CA TYR A 80 -6.70 3.69 7.42
C TYR A 80 -6.41 3.54 8.92
N SER A 81 -5.60 2.55 9.29
CA SER A 81 -5.34 2.25 10.70
C SER A 81 -4.58 3.37 11.41
N TRP A 82 -3.85 4.21 10.65
CA TRP A 82 -3.04 5.34 11.11
C TRP A 82 -2.35 5.06 12.45
N LEU A 83 -1.20 4.42 12.38
CA LEU A 83 -0.41 4.09 13.56
C LEU A 83 0.74 5.09 13.68
N GLU A 84 0.93 5.67 14.86
CA GLU A 84 1.98 6.68 15.11
C GLU A 84 3.39 6.13 14.90
N GLU A 85 3.57 4.80 14.94
CA GLU A 85 4.80 4.11 14.57
C GLU A 85 5.19 4.32 13.09
N TYR A 86 4.21 4.52 12.20
CA TYR A 86 4.43 4.64 10.76
C TYR A 86 4.22 6.07 10.24
N THR A 87 3.29 6.82 10.83
CA THR A 87 2.92 8.16 10.40
C THR A 87 2.68 9.03 11.62
N ALA A 88 3.42 10.12 11.76
CA ALA A 88 3.17 11.09 12.83
C ALA A 88 1.72 11.58 12.78
N LYS A 89 1.09 11.75 13.95
CA LYS A 89 -0.35 12.01 14.06
C LYS A 89 -0.83 13.27 13.34
N ASP A 90 0.01 14.30 13.31
CA ASP A 90 -0.22 15.55 12.59
C ASP A 90 -0.22 15.39 11.06
N LYS A 91 0.28 14.26 10.55
CA LYS A 91 0.30 13.91 9.11
C LYS A 91 -0.79 12.93 8.69
N TRP A 92 -1.63 12.47 9.61
CA TRP A 92 -2.74 11.57 9.27
C TRP A 92 -3.71 12.26 8.31
N ILE A 93 -4.26 11.48 7.37
CA ILE A 93 -5.24 11.97 6.40
C ILE A 93 -6.62 11.55 6.89
N GLY A 94 -7.30 12.44 7.61
CA GLY A 94 -8.49 12.07 8.39
C GLY A 94 -8.14 11.08 9.50
N GLY A 95 -9.08 10.24 9.93
CA GLY A 95 -8.88 9.31 11.06
C GLY A 95 -8.69 10.03 12.40
N VAL A 96 -9.09 11.30 12.47
CA VAL A 96 -8.91 12.19 13.62
C VAL A 96 -10.22 12.92 13.94
N ARG A 97 -10.23 13.70 15.02
CA ARG A 97 -11.28 14.69 15.30
C ARG A 97 -10.75 16.09 15.00
N ASP A 98 -11.59 16.94 14.44
CA ASP A 98 -11.25 18.35 14.20
C ASP A 98 -11.30 19.18 15.50
N ALA A 99 -11.05 20.49 15.37
CA ALA A 99 -11.02 21.42 16.51
C ALA A 99 -12.34 21.52 17.27
N ASP A 100 -13.47 21.27 16.60
CA ASP A 100 -14.81 21.26 17.19
C ASP A 100 -15.19 19.86 17.74
N GLY A 101 -14.25 18.90 17.67
CA GLY A 101 -14.43 17.53 18.15
C GLY A 101 -15.20 16.61 17.19
N LYS A 102 -15.51 17.06 15.97
CA LYS A 102 -16.23 16.27 14.97
C LYS A 102 -15.28 15.26 14.30
N PRO A 103 -15.72 14.01 14.07
CA PRO A 103 -14.88 13.03 13.38
C PRO A 103 -14.64 13.44 11.93
N VAL A 104 -13.40 13.27 11.49
CA VAL A 104 -12.96 13.49 10.11
C VAL A 104 -12.55 12.13 9.53
N ASP A 105 -13.35 11.64 8.60
CA ASP A 105 -13.10 10.37 7.90
C ASP A 105 -11.94 10.49 6.90
N SER A 106 -11.16 9.41 6.76
CA SER A 106 -9.97 9.39 5.90
C SER A 106 -10.30 9.46 4.42
N PHE A 107 -11.26 8.65 3.97
CA PHE A 107 -11.67 8.66 2.56
C PHE A 107 -12.16 10.04 2.14
N SER A 108 -12.97 10.70 2.98
CA SER A 108 -13.47 12.05 2.69
C SER A 108 -12.34 13.07 2.42
N VAL A 109 -11.22 12.97 3.14
CA VAL A 109 -10.06 13.85 2.91
C VAL A 109 -9.26 13.41 1.68
N ILE A 110 -9.08 12.10 1.48
CA ILE A 110 -8.40 11.53 0.31
C ILE A 110 -9.14 11.90 -0.98
N GLU A 111 -10.46 11.73 -1.01
CA GLU A 111 -11.32 12.08 -2.15
C GLU A 111 -11.16 13.55 -2.51
N LYS A 112 -11.16 14.44 -1.51
CA LYS A 112 -10.94 15.87 -1.74
C LYS A 112 -9.58 16.16 -2.38
N ILE A 113 -8.53 15.48 -1.98
CA ILE A 113 -7.18 15.66 -2.53
C ILE A 113 -7.12 15.12 -3.97
N LEU A 114 -7.55 13.87 -4.18
CA LEU A 114 -7.43 13.19 -5.47
C LEU A 114 -8.38 13.74 -6.52
N SER A 115 -9.56 14.26 -6.14
CA SER A 115 -10.56 14.80 -7.08
C SER A 115 -10.06 16.00 -7.88
N VAL A 116 -8.90 16.58 -7.53
CA VAL A 116 -8.23 17.61 -8.35
C VAL A 116 -7.84 17.02 -9.71
N ASP A 117 -7.07 15.93 -9.72
CA ASP A 117 -6.47 15.34 -10.93
C ASP A 117 -7.10 14.02 -11.37
N PHE A 118 -7.98 13.44 -10.54
CA PHE A 118 -8.57 12.13 -10.78
C PHE A 118 -10.09 12.13 -10.65
N GLU A 119 -10.71 11.09 -11.18
CA GLU A 119 -12.12 10.76 -11.02
C GLU A 119 -12.23 9.39 -10.34
N LEU A 120 -13.06 9.29 -9.29
CA LEU A 120 -13.33 8.02 -8.63
C LEU A 120 -14.13 7.12 -9.60
N VAL A 121 -13.61 5.93 -9.84
CA VAL A 121 -14.24 4.91 -10.69
C VAL A 121 -14.98 3.89 -9.82
N GLU A 122 -14.33 3.42 -8.77
CA GLU A 122 -14.85 2.34 -7.93
C GLU A 122 -14.30 2.47 -6.51
N ARG A 123 -15.13 2.08 -5.54
CA ARG A 123 -14.75 1.96 -4.14
C ARG A 123 -15.39 0.70 -3.56
N GLN A 124 -14.60 -0.17 -2.95
CA GLN A 124 -15.10 -1.37 -2.31
C GLN A 124 -14.21 -1.85 -1.16
N ASP A 125 -14.82 -2.63 -0.26
CA ASP A 125 -14.13 -3.24 0.86
C ASP A 125 -13.38 -4.50 0.43
N TYR A 126 -12.11 -4.59 0.85
CA TYR A 126 -11.25 -5.76 0.64
C TYR A 126 -10.89 -6.41 1.97
N PRO A 127 -11.55 -7.52 2.34
CA PRO A 127 -11.13 -8.33 3.46
C PRO A 127 -9.75 -8.95 3.20
N PHE A 128 -8.88 -8.92 4.19
CA PHE A 128 -7.55 -9.55 4.12
C PHE A 128 -7.19 -10.22 5.45
N MET A 129 -6.19 -11.10 5.38
CA MET A 129 -5.65 -11.78 6.55
C MET A 129 -4.13 -11.74 6.51
N ILE A 130 -3.52 -11.18 7.55
CA ILE A 130 -2.07 -11.23 7.76
C ILE A 130 -1.79 -12.37 8.73
N ARG A 131 -1.04 -13.38 8.25
CA ARG A 131 -0.59 -14.47 9.11
C ARG A 131 0.66 -14.02 9.86
N GLU A 132 0.59 -14.03 11.19
CA GLU A 132 1.77 -13.83 12.03
C GLU A 132 2.50 -15.16 12.22
N HIS A 133 1.78 -16.20 12.65
CA HIS A 133 2.30 -17.57 12.75
C HIS A 133 1.14 -18.58 12.65
N GLU A 134 1.36 -19.87 12.90
CA GLU A 134 0.38 -20.93 12.57
C GLU A 134 -1.00 -20.77 13.22
N ARG A 135 -1.05 -20.15 14.40
CA ARG A 135 -2.27 -19.99 15.22
C ARG A 135 -2.62 -18.52 15.50
N LYS A 136 -1.92 -17.55 14.91
CA LYS A 136 -2.17 -16.12 15.10
C LYS A 136 -2.28 -15.42 13.74
N TYR A 137 -3.43 -14.81 13.53
CA TYR A 137 -3.79 -14.09 12.31
C TYR A 137 -4.41 -12.77 12.68
N GLN A 138 -4.13 -11.74 11.88
CA GLN A 138 -4.83 -10.48 11.93
C GLN A 138 -5.83 -10.45 10.77
N TRP A 139 -7.11 -10.30 11.09
CA TRP A 139 -8.14 -10.04 10.10
C TRP A 139 -8.36 -8.53 9.98
N GLY A 140 -8.46 -8.04 8.76
CA GLY A 140 -8.74 -6.64 8.48
C GLY A 140 -9.59 -6.47 7.24
N VAL A 141 -10.09 -5.25 7.06
CA VAL A 141 -10.82 -4.83 5.86
C VAL A 141 -10.19 -3.51 5.40
N SER A 142 -9.68 -3.48 4.18
CA SER A 142 -9.17 -2.26 3.57
C SER A 142 -10.23 -1.62 2.70
N ASP A 143 -10.29 -0.29 2.74
CA ASP A 143 -11.00 0.50 1.74
C ASP A 143 -10.15 0.53 0.47
N GLY A 144 -10.65 -0.11 -0.59
CA GLY A 144 -10.01 -0.11 -1.89
C GLY A 144 -10.69 0.85 -2.84
N THR A 145 -9.95 1.84 -3.31
CA THR A 145 -10.43 2.90 -4.18
C THR A 145 -9.66 2.91 -5.49
N TYR A 146 -10.37 3.10 -6.60
CA TYR A 146 -9.83 3.12 -7.95
C TYR A 146 -10.13 4.45 -8.60
N TRP A 147 -9.08 5.14 -9.03
CA TRP A 147 -9.17 6.50 -9.54
C TRP A 147 -8.60 6.57 -10.95
N LYS A 148 -9.34 7.14 -11.88
CA LYS A 148 -8.87 7.38 -13.24
C LYS A 148 -8.27 8.76 -13.34
N ARG A 149 -7.04 8.87 -13.85
CA ARG A 149 -6.40 10.17 -14.09
C ARG A 149 -7.12 10.90 -15.23
N LYS A 150 -7.41 12.18 -15.03
CA LYS A 150 -8.00 13.07 -16.04
C LYS A 150 -7.07 13.32 -17.23
#